data_AF-A0A3C2E7N4-F1
#
_entry.id   AF-A0A3C2E7N4-F1
#
_cell.length_a   1.000
_cell.length_b   1.000
_cell.length_c   1.000
_cell.angle_alpha   90.00
_cell.angle_beta   90.00
_cell.angle_gamma   90.00
#
_symmetry.space_group_name_H-M   'P 1'
#
loop_
_entity.id
_entity.type
_entity.pdbx_description
1 polymer ?
#
loop_
_entity_poly.entity_id
_entity_poly.type
_entity_poly.pdbx_seq_one_letter_code
_entity_poly.pdbx_strand_id
1 'polypeptide(L)'
;MNFRKLVIASAVLLGACAATPDPGPATPEWRLVVHGGAGVITREGMSPEKEAAYTAALETALEAGAAVLRNGGSALDAVEAAVIPMEDDPLFNSGHGAVFTAAGTHELDASI
;
A
#
# COMPACT_ATOMS: atom_id res chain seq x y z
N MET A 1 -19.95 -20.25 82.01
CA MET A 1 -18.84 -20.75 81.19
C MET A 1 -19.38 -21.05 79.80
N ASN A 2 -18.65 -20.60 78.75
CA ASN A 2 -18.79 -20.90 77.31
C ASN A 2 -19.18 -19.72 76.41
N PHE A 3 -18.14 -18.97 76.05
CA PHE A 3 -18.04 -18.04 74.92
C PHE A 3 -17.95 -18.86 73.62
N ARG A 4 -18.91 -18.75 72.70
CA ARG A 4 -18.76 -19.28 71.33
C ARG A 4 -18.03 -18.24 70.51
N LYS A 5 -16.75 -18.49 70.23
CA LYS A 5 -15.91 -17.66 69.36
C LYS A 5 -16.34 -17.79 67.90
N LEU A 6 -16.62 -16.64 67.31
CA LEU A 6 -16.76 -16.36 65.89
C LEU A 6 -15.40 -16.57 65.20
N VAL A 7 -15.33 -17.43 64.19
CA VAL A 7 -14.19 -17.52 63.26
C VAL A 7 -14.73 -17.24 61.87
N ILE A 8 -14.51 -16.02 61.38
CA ILE A 8 -14.74 -15.65 59.99
C ILE A 8 -13.44 -15.98 59.24
N ALA A 9 -13.46 -17.05 58.44
CA ALA A 9 -12.40 -17.33 57.50
C ALA A 9 -12.54 -16.39 56.30
N SER A 10 -11.70 -15.35 56.23
CA SER A 10 -11.57 -14.52 55.03
C SER A 10 -10.77 -15.29 53.99
N ALA A 11 -11.44 -15.76 52.93
CA ALA A 11 -10.78 -16.28 51.74
C ALA A 11 -10.18 -15.10 50.96
N VAL A 12 -8.86 -14.97 50.98
CA VAL A 12 -8.12 -14.03 50.12
C VAL A 12 -8.10 -14.63 48.72
N LEU A 13 -8.95 -14.11 47.83
CA LEU A 13 -8.86 -14.37 46.39
C LEU A 13 -7.64 -13.61 45.85
N LEU A 14 -6.53 -14.32 45.68
CA LEU A 14 -5.39 -13.86 44.89
C LEU A 14 -5.83 -13.75 43.43
N GLY A 15 -6.17 -12.54 42.97
CA GLY A 15 -6.40 -12.24 41.57
C GLY A 15 -5.12 -12.40 40.79
N ALA A 16 -5.01 -13.47 39.99
CA ALA A 16 -3.99 -13.57 38.96
C ALA A 16 -4.34 -12.57 37.85
N CYS A 17 -3.59 -11.47 37.78
CA CYS A 17 -3.53 -10.64 36.59
C CYS A 17 -2.91 -11.47 35.47
N ALA A 18 -3.74 -12.17 34.69
CA ALA A 18 -3.31 -12.68 33.40
C ALA A 18 -3.06 -11.46 32.51
N ALA A 19 -1.79 -11.09 32.34
CA ALA A 19 -1.38 -10.16 31.31
C ALA A 19 -1.76 -10.79 29.96
N THR A 20 -2.70 -10.17 29.25
CA THR A 20 -2.94 -10.49 27.84
C THR A 20 -1.64 -10.24 27.07
N PRO A 21 -1.22 -11.16 26.19
CA PRO A 21 -0.05 -10.91 25.35
C PRO A 21 -0.28 -9.61 24.57
N ASP A 22 0.72 -8.73 24.58
CA ASP A 22 0.74 -7.57 23.70
C ASP A 22 0.66 -8.09 22.25
N PRO A 23 -0.40 -7.76 21.47
CA PRO A 23 -0.40 -8.07 20.06
C PRO A 23 0.77 -7.26 19.50
N GLY A 24 1.86 -7.92 19.13
CA GLY A 24 3.04 -7.26 18.59
C GLY A 24 2.69 -6.19 17.54
N PRO A 25 3.60 -5.26 17.24
CA PRO A 25 3.29 -4.03 16.52
C PRO A 25 2.37 -4.30 15.32
N ALA A 26 1.20 -3.66 15.31
CA ALA A 26 0.26 -3.76 14.21
C ALA A 26 1.01 -3.55 12.90
N THR A 27 0.79 -4.42 11.91
CA THR A 27 1.32 -4.22 10.56
C THR A 27 0.95 -2.79 10.14
N PRO A 28 1.92 -1.90 9.86
CA PRO A 28 1.63 -0.50 9.60
C PRO A 28 0.64 -0.42 8.44
N GLU A 29 -0.43 0.34 8.65
CA GLU A 29 -1.42 0.60 7.61
C GLU A 29 -0.73 1.41 6.52
N TRP A 30 -0.57 0.81 5.34
CA TRP A 30 0.03 1.48 4.19
C TRP A 30 -1.05 1.91 3.20
N ARG A 31 -0.74 2.98 2.47
CA ARG A 31 -1.52 3.47 1.33
C ARG A 31 -0.55 3.70 0.19
N LEU A 32 -0.88 3.13 -0.97
CA LEU A 32 -0.14 3.32 -2.21
C LEU A 32 -1.09 3.91 -3.25
N VAL A 33 -0.63 4.93 -3.96
CA VAL A 33 -1.37 5.61 -5.02
C VAL A 33 -0.44 5.78 -6.20
N VAL A 34 -0.93 5.48 -7.40
CA VAL A 34 -0.21 5.65 -8.67
C VAL A 34 -1.00 6.55 -9.60
N HIS A 35 -0.34 7.25 -10.54
CA HIS A 35 -1.00 8.01 -11.59
C HIS A 35 -0.30 7.82 -12.94
N GLY A 36 -1.07 7.66 -14.02
CA GLY A 36 -0.53 7.60 -15.40
C GLY A 36 -0.34 8.96 -16.07
N GLY A 37 -0.57 10.06 -15.35
CA GLY A 37 -0.57 11.43 -15.85
C GLY A 37 -1.96 12.06 -15.88
N ALA A 38 -2.02 13.39 -15.92
CA ALA A 38 -3.25 14.17 -16.01
C ALA A 38 -3.17 15.15 -17.19
N GLY A 39 -4.32 15.52 -17.76
CA GLY A 39 -4.37 16.41 -18.91
C GLY A 39 -5.72 16.35 -19.63
N VAL A 40 -5.71 16.60 -20.94
CA VAL A 40 -6.91 16.52 -21.78
C VAL A 40 -7.20 15.07 -22.13
N ILE A 41 -7.89 14.38 -21.22
CA ILE A 41 -8.42 13.02 -21.42
C ILE A 41 -9.93 13.15 -21.54
N THR A 42 -10.46 13.09 -22.76
CA THR A 42 -11.90 13.25 -23.00
C THR A 42 -12.61 11.90 -22.96
N ARG A 43 -13.86 11.88 -22.48
CA ARG A 43 -14.64 10.65 -22.44
C ARG A 43 -14.92 10.13 -23.85
N GLU A 44 -15.13 11.05 -24.79
CA GLU A 44 -15.38 10.74 -26.20
C GLU A 44 -14.15 10.09 -26.89
N GLY A 45 -12.93 10.46 -26.46
CA GLY A 45 -11.68 9.89 -26.96
C GLY A 45 -11.31 8.55 -26.34
N MET A 46 -12.05 8.11 -25.32
CA MET A 46 -11.77 6.92 -24.52
C MET A 46 -12.75 5.79 -24.88
N SER A 47 -12.32 4.86 -25.73
CA SER A 47 -13.10 3.64 -25.97
C SER A 47 -13.04 2.72 -24.75
N PRO A 48 -14.03 1.82 -24.57
CA PRO A 48 -14.02 0.85 -23.47
C PRO A 48 -12.75 -0.01 -23.42
N GLU A 49 -12.20 -0.37 -24.57
CA GLU A 49 -10.99 -1.18 -24.68
C GLU A 49 -9.75 -0.40 -24.22
N LYS A 50 -9.65 0.89 -24.60
CA LYS A 50 -8.58 1.76 -24.11
C LYS A 50 -8.67 1.96 -22.61
N GLU A 51 -9.87 2.24 -22.09
CA GLU A 51 -10.12 2.40 -20.65
C GLU A 51 -9.72 1.15 -19.87
N ALA A 52 -10.11 -0.03 -20.37
CA ALA A 52 -9.74 -1.31 -19.78
C ALA A 52 -8.22 -1.54 -19.80
N ALA A 53 -7.55 -1.20 -20.91
CA ALA A 53 -6.10 -1.31 -21.02
C ALA A 53 -5.36 -0.40 -20.03
N TYR A 54 -5.74 0.88 -19.93
CA TYR A 54 -5.19 1.80 -18.93
C TYR A 54 -5.44 1.33 -17.49
N THR A 55 -6.64 0.82 -17.21
CA THR A 55 -6.99 0.30 -15.88
C THR A 55 -6.12 -0.90 -15.52
N ALA A 56 -5.98 -1.88 -16.43
CA ALA A 56 -5.14 -3.06 -16.20
C ALA A 56 -3.66 -2.70 -16.02
N ALA A 57 -3.16 -1.71 -16.76
CA ALA A 57 -1.78 -1.22 -16.61
C ALA A 57 -1.56 -0.54 -15.25
N LEU A 58 -2.50 0.29 -14.79
CA LEU A 58 -2.47 0.90 -13.45
C LEU A 58 -2.58 -0.15 -12.34
N GLU A 59 -3.42 -1.17 -12.50
CA GLU A 59 -3.53 -2.28 -11.56
C GLU A 59 -2.23 -3.08 -11.47
N THR A 60 -1.56 -3.31 -12.60
CA THR A 60 -0.25 -3.98 -12.64
C THR A 60 0.80 -3.21 -11.85
N ALA A 61 0.89 -1.89 -12.05
CA ALA A 61 1.79 -1.02 -11.30
C ALA A 61 1.47 -1.00 -9.80
N LEU A 62 0.18 -0.87 -9.45
CA LEU A 62 -0.27 -0.85 -8.06
C LEU A 62 0.05 -2.17 -7.35
N GLU A 63 -0.18 -3.30 -8.01
CA GLU A 63 0.09 -4.63 -7.45
C GLU A 63 1.59 -4.87 -7.24
N ALA A 64 2.45 -4.39 -8.15
CA ALA A 64 3.90 -4.51 -8.00
C ALA A 64 4.39 -3.79 -6.73
N GLY A 65 3.98 -2.53 -6.51
CA GLY A 65 4.32 -1.81 -5.28
C GLY A 65 3.63 -2.38 -4.03
N ALA A 66 2.37 -2.79 -4.14
CA ALA A 66 1.64 -3.41 -3.03
C ALA A 66 2.25 -4.74 -2.59
N ALA A 67 2.83 -5.53 -3.51
CA ALA A 67 3.56 -6.75 -3.17
C ALA A 67 4.76 -6.45 -2.27
N VAL A 68 5.51 -5.39 -2.54
CA VAL A 68 6.63 -4.95 -1.70
C VAL A 68 6.14 -4.61 -0.28
N LEU A 69 5.10 -3.78 -0.17
CA LEU A 69 4.55 -3.37 1.12
C LEU A 69 3.95 -4.53 1.92
N ARG A 70 3.21 -5.43 1.26
CA ARG A 70 2.66 -6.65 1.91
C ARG A 70 3.76 -7.56 2.46
N ASN A 71 4.94 -7.56 1.83
CA ASN A 71 6.09 -8.34 2.27
C ASN A 71 6.98 -7.60 3.29
N GLY A 72 6.55 -6.42 3.77
CA GLY A 72 7.28 -5.63 4.76
C GLY A 72 8.45 -4.83 4.19
N GLY A 73 8.50 -4.64 2.87
CA GLY A 73 9.47 -3.76 2.21
C GLY A 73 9.23 -2.28 2.52
N SER A 74 10.19 -1.43 2.18
CA SER A 74 10.09 0.01 2.46
C SER A 74 9.15 0.72 1.49
N ALA A 75 8.69 1.92 1.85
CA ALA A 75 7.93 2.77 0.94
C ALA A 75 8.74 3.16 -0.31
N LEU A 76 10.06 3.32 -0.15
CA LEU A 76 10.98 3.64 -1.26
C LEU A 76 11.00 2.50 -2.29
N ASP A 77 11.22 1.26 -1.82
CA ASP A 77 11.22 0.08 -2.67
C ASP A 77 9.85 -0.12 -3.36
N ALA A 78 8.76 0.21 -2.66
CA ALA A 78 7.41 0.06 -3.19
C ALA A 78 7.08 1.04 -4.32
N VAL A 79 7.51 2.31 -4.22
CA VAL A 79 7.29 3.29 -5.28
C VAL A 79 8.19 3.00 -6.48
N GLU A 80 9.43 2.55 -6.27
CA GLU A 80 10.30 2.09 -7.36
C GLU A 80 9.67 0.91 -8.11
N ALA A 81 9.22 -0.12 -7.37
CA ALA A 81 8.56 -1.29 -7.95
C ALA A 81 7.25 -0.95 -8.69
N ALA A 82 6.54 0.10 -8.27
CA ALA A 82 5.34 0.55 -8.97
C ALA A 82 5.64 1.34 -10.25
N VAL A 83 6.71 2.14 -10.27
CA VAL A 83 7.07 2.98 -11.43
C VAL A 83 7.63 2.16 -12.59
N ILE A 84 8.45 1.15 -12.33
CA ILE A 84 9.07 0.30 -13.38
C ILE A 84 8.05 -0.23 -14.42
N PRO A 85 6.96 -0.93 -14.04
CA PRO A 85 5.99 -1.39 -15.03
C PRO A 85 5.25 -0.25 -15.75
N MET A 86 5.19 0.96 -15.16
CA MET A 86 4.64 2.13 -15.85
C MET A 86 5.62 2.70 -16.89
N GLU A 87 6.93 2.62 -16.65
CA GLU A 87 7.95 2.99 -17.63
C GLU A 87 8.04 1.99 -18.78
N ASP A 88 7.80 0.69 -18.52
CA ASP A 88 7.81 -0.35 -19.55
C ASP A 88 6.53 -0.35 -20.42
N ASP A 89 5.40 0.11 -19.89
CA ASP A 89 4.11 0.13 -20.60
C ASP A 89 4.01 1.32 -21.58
N PRO A 90 3.84 1.08 -22.89
CA PRO A 90 3.76 2.15 -23.89
C PRO A 90 2.52 3.04 -23.78
N LEU A 91 1.55 2.70 -22.93
CA LEU A 91 0.37 3.53 -22.68
C LEU A 91 0.70 4.80 -21.88
N PHE A 92 1.77 4.80 -21.10
CA PHE A 92 2.14 5.95 -20.26
C PHE A 92 3.25 6.78 -20.89
N ASN A 93 3.19 8.09 -20.70
CA ASN A 93 4.27 8.99 -21.11
C ASN A 93 5.44 8.94 -20.11
N SER A 94 6.11 7.80 -20.08
CA SER A 94 7.27 7.47 -19.27
C SER A 94 8.03 6.33 -19.94
N GLY A 95 9.35 6.28 -19.80
CA GLY A 95 10.18 5.22 -20.36
C GLY A 95 9.89 4.91 -21.83
N HIS A 96 9.36 3.72 -22.11
CA HIS A 96 9.07 3.21 -23.44
C HIS A 96 7.95 3.98 -24.17
N GLY A 97 6.95 4.50 -23.46
CA GLY A 97 5.86 5.29 -24.04
C GLY A 97 6.14 6.80 -24.11
N ALA A 98 7.38 7.22 -23.87
CA ALA A 98 7.74 8.62 -23.82
C ALA A 98 7.41 9.39 -25.11
N VAL A 99 6.90 10.61 -24.92
CA VAL A 99 6.64 11.54 -26.02
C VAL A 99 7.94 12.03 -26.67
N PHE A 100 7.78 12.67 -27.83
CA PHE A 100 8.89 13.22 -28.60
C PHE A 100 9.17 14.68 -28.24
N THR A 101 10.45 15.04 -28.25
CA THR A 101 10.90 16.44 -28.33
C THR A 101 10.52 17.04 -29.70
N ALA A 102 10.67 18.36 -29.84
CA ALA A 102 10.51 19.01 -31.14
C ALA A 102 11.50 18.51 -32.22
N ALA A 103 12.62 17.89 -31.82
CA ALA A 103 13.59 17.29 -32.72
C ALA A 103 13.26 15.83 -33.09
N GLY A 104 12.17 15.26 -32.56
CA GLY A 104 11.80 13.86 -32.79
C GLY A 104 12.66 12.86 -32.01
N THR A 105 13.23 13.27 -30.87
CA THR A 105 13.99 12.40 -29.94
C THR A 105 13.24 12.20 -28.64
N HIS A 106 13.75 11.36 -27.74
CA HIS A 106 13.25 11.20 -26.37
C HIS A 106 14.27 11.75 -25.38
N GLU A 107 13.79 12.54 -24.43
CA GLU A 107 14.54 13.02 -23.27
C GLU A 107 13.68 12.70 -22.03
N LEU A 108 14.28 12.01 -21.06
CA LEU A 108 13.56 11.43 -19.92
C LEU A 108 14.08 12.03 -18.62
N ASP A 109 13.16 12.29 -17.70
CA ASP A 109 13.45 12.75 -16.34
C ASP A 109 12.78 11.80 -15.34
N ALA A 110 13.43 11.56 -14.20
CA ALA A 110 12.87 10.81 -13.09
C ALA A 110 13.39 11.36 -11.75
N SER A 111 12.63 11.15 -10.68
CA SER A 111 13.02 11.52 -9.32
C SER A 111 12.42 10.54 -8.32
N ILE A 112 13.18 10.23 -7.28
CA ILE A 112 12.75 9.38 -6.17
C ILE A 112 13.38 9.87 -4.86
#